data_AF-G0Z8V7-F1
#
_entry.id   AF-G0Z8V7-F1
#
_cell.length_a   1.000
_cell.length_b   1.000
_cell.length_c   1.000
_cell.angle_alpha   90.00
_cell.angle_beta   90.00
_cell.angle_gamma   90.00
#
_symmetry.space_group_name_H-M   'P 1'
#
loop_
_entity.id
_entity.type
_entity.pdbx_description
1 polymer ?
#
loop_
_entity_poly.entity_id
_entity_poly.type
_entity_poly.pdbx_seq_one_letter_code
_entity_poly.pdbx_strand_id
1 'polypeptide(L)'
;QCQECRFKKCISVGMAMDLVLDDSKRVAKRRLIEENRQKRKTEEMVKSLQTVPEPTTSEWELIRLATEAHRHTTLQGSSSKQKSKFLPDDIGQGPVVPTSDGDKVDLEAS
;
A
#
# COMPACT_ATOMS: atom_id res chain seq x y z
N GLN A 1 -22.72 -20.18 46.12
CA GLN A 1 -22.09 -21.20 45.26
C GLN A 1 -20.66 -21.43 45.75
N CYS A 2 -20.23 -22.68 45.98
CA CYS A 2 -18.90 -22.99 46.52
C CYS A 2 -17.92 -23.38 45.40
N GLN A 3 -16.69 -22.84 45.41
CA GLN A 3 -15.64 -23.13 44.42
C GLN A 3 -15.18 -24.59 44.48
N GLU A 4 -15.01 -25.14 45.69
CA GLU A 4 -14.61 -26.53 45.88
C GLU A 4 -15.67 -27.51 45.36
N CYS A 5 -16.95 -27.25 45.64
CA CYS A 5 -18.06 -28.05 45.11
C CYS A 5 -18.08 -28.05 43.58
N ARG A 6 -17.79 -26.90 42.95
CA ARG A 6 -17.69 -26.78 41.49
C ARG A 6 -16.51 -27.58 40.95
N PHE A 7 -15.34 -27.46 41.56
CA PHE A 7 -14.14 -28.21 41.15
C PHE A 7 -14.36 -29.72 41.25
N LYS A 8 -14.88 -30.21 42.39
CA LYS A 8 -15.21 -31.64 42.58
C LYS A 8 -16.20 -32.14 41.54
N LYS A 9 -17.23 -31.35 41.20
CA LYS A 9 -18.17 -31.70 40.14
C LYS A 9 -17.49 -31.81 38.78
N CYS A 10 -16.61 -30.86 38.42
CA CYS A 10 -15.84 -30.88 37.18
C CYS A 10 -14.98 -32.15 37.02
N ILE A 11 -14.30 -32.56 38.10
CA ILE A 11 -13.51 -33.80 38.08
C ILE A 11 -14.43 -35.02 38.00
N SER A 12 -15.53 -35.04 38.75
CA SER A 12 -16.52 -36.13 38.73
C SER A 12 -17.18 -36.34 37.36
N VAL A 13 -17.34 -35.28 36.56
CA VAL A 13 -17.87 -35.40 35.17
C VAL A 13 -16.78 -35.68 34.13
N GLY A 14 -15.53 -35.90 34.57
CA GLY A 14 -14.44 -36.38 33.70
C GLY A 14 -13.60 -35.29 33.03
N MET A 15 -13.53 -34.08 33.58
CA MET A 15 -12.57 -33.09 33.07
C MET A 15 -11.13 -33.55 33.33
N ALA A 16 -10.32 -33.57 32.26
CA ALA A 16 -8.97 -34.07 32.27
C ALA A 16 -7.97 -32.97 32.68
N MET A 17 -7.34 -33.13 33.85
CA MET A 17 -6.38 -32.15 34.38
C MET A 17 -5.01 -32.20 33.70
N ASP A 18 -4.63 -33.37 33.17
CA ASP A 18 -3.39 -33.61 32.44
C ASP A 18 -3.32 -32.87 31.09
N LEU A 19 -4.48 -32.53 30.52
CA LEU A 19 -4.58 -31.67 29.33
C LEU A 19 -4.44 -30.17 29.64
N VAL A 20 -4.47 -29.77 30.92
CA VAL A 20 -4.21 -28.38 31.31
C VAL A 20 -2.72 -28.10 31.14
N LEU A 21 -2.40 -27.18 30.23
CA LEU A 21 -1.01 -26.83 29.94
C LEU A 21 -0.32 -26.21 31.16
N ASP A 22 0.83 -26.77 31.51
CA ASP A 22 1.80 -26.16 32.41
C ASP A 22 2.41 -24.88 31.80
N ASP A 23 3.14 -24.11 32.62
CA ASP A 23 3.69 -22.83 32.18
C ASP A 23 4.65 -22.95 31.00
N SER A 24 5.48 -24.00 30.97
CA SER A 24 6.41 -24.22 29.87
C SER A 24 5.66 -24.42 28.55
N LYS A 25 4.65 -25.29 28.54
CA LYS A 25 3.80 -25.54 27.37
C LYS A 25 2.97 -24.32 26.98
N ARG A 26 2.47 -23.55 27.94
CA ARG A 26 1.73 -22.29 27.68
C ARG A 26 2.61 -21.27 26.98
N VAL A 27 3.84 -21.07 27.46
CA VAL A 27 4.80 -20.13 26.87
C VAL A 27 5.22 -20.62 25.48
N ALA A 28 5.53 -21.90 25.31
CA ALA A 28 5.87 -22.49 24.01
C ALA A 28 4.72 -22.30 23.00
N LYS A 29 3.48 -22.58 23.39
CA LYS A 29 2.30 -22.36 22.54
C LYS A 29 2.16 -20.89 22.13
N ARG A 30 2.37 -19.95 23.06
CA ARG A 30 2.32 -18.49 22.75
C ARG A 30 3.38 -18.09 21.73
N ARG A 31 4.62 -18.56 21.90
CA ARG A 31 5.72 -18.28 20.96
C ARG A 31 5.41 -18.84 19.57
N LEU A 32 4.97 -20.09 19.49
CA LEU A 32 4.62 -20.73 18.22
C LEU A 32 3.48 -20.00 17.50
N ILE A 33 2.47 -19.52 18.24
CA ILE A 33 1.38 -18.72 17.65
C ILE A 33 1.91 -17.43 17.06
N GLU A 34 2.81 -16.73 17.76
CA GLU A 34 3.39 -15.48 17.28
C GLU A 34 4.26 -15.71 16.04
N GLU A 35 5.13 -16.72 16.08
CA GLU A 35 5.96 -17.12 14.93
C GLU A 35 5.12 -17.47 13.70
N ASN A 36 4.04 -18.25 13.88
CA ASN A 36 3.12 -18.58 12.79
C ASN A 36 2.30 -17.37 12.29
N ARG A 37 2.07 -16.34 13.11
CA ARG A 37 1.48 -15.07 12.65
C ARG A 37 2.46 -14.29 11.78
N GLN A 38 3.71 -14.17 12.22
CA GLN A 38 4.75 -13.48 11.45
C GLN A 38 5.00 -14.19 10.12
N LYS A 39 5.13 -15.51 10.14
CA LYS A 39 5.31 -16.32 8.93
C LYS A 39 4.19 -16.09 7.91
N ARG A 40 2.92 -16.14 8.34
CA ARG A 40 1.77 -15.85 7.46
C ARG A 40 1.82 -14.45 6.86
N LYS A 41 2.18 -13.43 7.65
CA LYS A 41 2.31 -12.05 7.15
C LYS A 41 3.39 -11.94 6.07
N THR A 42 4.53 -12.59 6.26
CA THR A 42 5.60 -12.62 5.26
C THR A 42 5.17 -13.38 4.00
N GLU A 43 4.54 -14.54 4.16
CA GLU A 43 4.03 -15.34 3.02
C GLU A 43 2.95 -14.59 2.23
N GLU A 44 2.03 -13.89 2.90
CA GLU A 44 1.04 -13.04 2.25
C GLU A 44 1.68 -11.87 1.49
N MET A 45 2.70 -11.23 2.06
CA MET A 45 3.46 -10.19 1.38
C MET A 45 4.13 -10.73 0.10
N VAL A 46 4.82 -11.87 0.19
CA VAL A 46 5.44 -12.52 -0.98
C VAL A 46 4.39 -12.89 -2.02
N LYS A 47 3.24 -13.44 -1.59
CA LYS A 47 2.14 -13.78 -2.50
C LYS A 47 1.58 -12.54 -3.19
N SER A 48 1.44 -11.41 -2.51
CA SER A 48 0.97 -10.15 -3.12
C SER A 48 1.93 -9.61 -4.18
N LEU A 49 3.24 -9.85 -4.04
CA LEU A 49 4.22 -9.53 -5.09
C LEU A 49 4.11 -10.46 -6.29
N GLN A 50 3.78 -11.74 -6.07
CA GLN A 50 3.54 -12.71 -7.15
C GLN A 50 2.21 -12.50 -7.88
N THR A 51 1.23 -11.83 -7.28
CA THR A 51 -0.07 -11.56 -7.93
C THR A 51 -0.04 -10.43 -8.95
N VAL A 52 1.07 -9.70 -9.10
CA VAL A 52 1.23 -8.78 -10.22
C VAL A 52 1.56 -9.65 -11.44
N PRO A 53 0.63 -9.84 -12.40
CA PRO A 53 0.95 -10.56 -13.61
C PRO A 53 2.08 -9.83 -14.33
N GLU A 54 3.13 -10.56 -14.70
CA GLU A 54 4.14 -10.01 -15.61
C GLU A 54 3.45 -9.61 -16.92
N PRO A 55 3.77 -8.46 -17.53
CA PRO A 55 3.21 -8.11 -18.83
C PRO A 55 3.48 -9.24 -19.83
N THR A 56 2.48 -9.57 -20.62
CA THR A 56 2.62 -10.48 -21.76
C THR A 56 3.60 -9.91 -22.78
N THR A 57 4.13 -10.74 -23.67
CA THR A 57 5.05 -10.28 -24.74
C THR A 57 4.47 -9.12 -25.56
N SER A 58 3.17 -9.16 -25.88
CA SER A 58 2.48 -8.08 -26.59
C SER A 58 2.39 -6.80 -25.78
N GLU A 59 2.14 -6.90 -24.47
CA GLU A 59 2.10 -5.74 -23.59
C GLU A 59 3.50 -5.13 -23.43
N TRP A 60 4.55 -5.95 -23.32
CA TRP A 60 5.93 -5.47 -23.31
C TRP A 60 6.32 -4.72 -24.58
N GLU A 61 5.93 -5.22 -25.75
CA GLU A 61 6.17 -4.51 -27.01
C GLU A 61 5.42 -3.18 -27.06
N LEU A 62 4.17 -3.15 -26.57
CA LEU A 62 3.39 -1.91 -26.49
C LEU A 62 4.02 -0.90 -25.52
N ILE A 63 4.42 -1.35 -24.33
CA ILE A 63 5.11 -0.53 -23.33
C ILE A 63 6.39 0.07 -23.92
N ARG A 64 7.18 -0.75 -24.62
CA ARG A 64 8.42 -0.31 -25.28
C ARG A 64 8.13 0.75 -26.34
N LEU A 65 7.18 0.49 -27.24
CA LEU A 65 6.80 1.41 -28.31
C LEU A 65 6.31 2.75 -27.76
N ALA A 66 5.40 2.72 -26.77
CA ALA A 66 4.85 3.91 -26.16
C ALA A 66 5.92 4.73 -25.42
N THR A 67 6.81 4.05 -24.69
CA THR A 67 7.93 4.69 -24.00
C THR A 67 8.88 5.36 -25.00
N GLU A 68 9.20 4.69 -26.09
CA GLU A 68 10.11 5.24 -27.10
C GLU A 68 9.50 6.43 -27.85
N ALA A 69 8.24 6.32 -28.27
CA ALA A 69 7.51 7.44 -28.86
C ALA A 69 7.51 8.65 -27.92
N HIS A 70 7.18 8.43 -26.64
CA HIS A 70 7.19 9.50 -25.63
C HIS A 70 8.57 10.15 -25.48
N ARG A 71 9.65 9.36 -25.43
CA ARG A 71 11.02 9.89 -25.33
C ARG A 71 11.40 10.77 -26.53
N HIS A 72 10.90 10.45 -27.72
CA HIS A 72 11.18 11.21 -28.94
C HIS A 72 10.32 12.47 -29.08
N THR A 73 9.09 12.47 -28.58
CA THR A 73 8.16 13.60 -28.74
C THR A 73 8.18 14.56 -27.55
N THR A 74 8.57 14.10 -26.37
CA THR A 74 8.56 14.91 -25.15
C THR A 74 9.77 15.83 -25.11
N LEU A 75 9.51 17.14 -25.11
CA LEU A 75 10.55 18.17 -24.96
C LEU A 75 11.15 18.24 -23.55
N GLN A 76 10.61 17.47 -22.60
CA GLN A 76 11.11 17.33 -21.24
C GLN A 76 12.04 16.12 -21.10
N GLY A 77 13.31 16.30 -21.49
CA GLY A 77 14.37 15.37 -21.12
C GLY A 77 14.79 15.52 -19.65
N SER A 78 15.76 14.72 -19.21
CA SER A 78 16.30 14.75 -17.84
C SER A 78 16.81 16.12 -17.38
N SER A 79 17.17 17.01 -18.31
CA SER A 79 17.65 18.38 -18.04
C SER A 79 16.54 19.43 -18.05
N SER A 80 15.26 19.06 -18.19
CA SER A 80 14.15 20.03 -18.27
C SER A 80 14.11 20.97 -17.05
N LYS A 81 14.44 20.48 -15.85
CA LYS A 81 14.54 21.31 -14.64
C LYS A 81 15.65 22.37 -14.71
N GLN A 82 16.73 22.11 -15.45
CA GLN A 82 17.82 23.07 -15.63
C GLN A 82 17.60 24.00 -16.83
N LYS A 83 16.77 23.58 -17.80
CA LYS A 83 16.52 24.30 -19.06
C LYS A 83 15.23 25.12 -19.06
N SER A 84 14.27 24.80 -18.20
CA SER A 84 13.03 25.56 -18.07
C SER A 84 13.31 26.88 -17.38
N LYS A 85 12.84 27.97 -18.00
CA LYS A 85 12.83 29.29 -17.36
C LYS A 85 11.52 29.44 -16.59
N PHE A 86 11.56 30.16 -15.46
CA PHE A 86 10.34 30.60 -14.80
C PHE A 86 9.63 31.63 -15.68
N LEU A 87 8.29 31.61 -15.65
CA LEU A 87 7.53 32.72 -16.19
C LEU A 87 7.82 33.97 -15.33
N PRO A 88 7.98 35.15 -15.94
CA PRO A 88 8.09 36.41 -15.21
C PRO A 88 6.97 36.57 -14.19
N ASP A 89 7.30 37.15 -13.04
CA ASP A 89 6.36 37.28 -11.93
C ASP A 89 5.14 38.12 -12.28
N ASP A 90 5.26 39.08 -13.19
CA ASP A 90 4.20 39.99 -13.66
C ASP A 90 3.15 39.34 -14.56
N ILE A 91 3.42 38.14 -15.09
CA ILE A 91 2.49 37.38 -15.93
C ILE A 91 1.42 36.71 -15.05
N GLY A 92 0.13 36.96 -15.35
CA GLY A 92 -1.01 36.39 -14.63
C GLY A 92 -1.50 37.23 -13.44
N GLN A 93 -0.99 38.46 -13.29
CA GLN A 93 -1.39 39.43 -12.27
C GLN A 93 -2.20 40.60 -12.84
N GLY A 94 -2.44 40.59 -14.15
CA GLY A 94 -3.18 41.63 -14.86
C GLY A 94 -4.70 41.57 -14.64
N PRO A 95 -5.43 42.60 -15.11
CA PRO A 95 -6.89 42.65 -15.04
C PRO A 95 -7.52 41.47 -15.79
N VAL A 96 -8.31 40.67 -15.09
CA VAL A 96 -8.92 39.46 -15.65
C VAL A 96 -10.30 39.74 -16.26
N VAL A 97 -10.54 39.21 -17.45
CA VAL A 97 -11.81 39.34 -18.19
C VAL A 97 -12.63 38.06 -18.02
N PRO A 98 -13.94 38.14 -17.72
CA PRO A 98 -14.79 36.95 -17.62
C PRO A 98 -15.02 36.30 -18.99
N THR A 99 -14.92 34.98 -19.06
CA THR A 99 -15.30 34.18 -20.23
C THR A 99 -16.75 33.70 -20.09
N SER A 100 -17.32 33.19 -21.18
CA SER A 100 -18.68 32.64 -21.20
C SER A 100 -18.86 31.45 -20.24
N ASP A 101 -17.78 30.78 -19.88
CA ASP A 101 -17.77 29.63 -18.97
C ASP A 101 -17.62 30.06 -17.49
N GLY A 102 -17.48 31.35 -17.22
CA GLY A 102 -17.34 31.92 -15.87
C GLY A 102 -15.91 31.98 -15.35
N ASP A 103 -14.95 31.39 -16.07
CA ASP A 103 -13.52 31.53 -15.79
C ASP A 103 -13.03 32.93 -16.14
N LYS A 104 -12.07 33.45 -15.38
CA LYS A 104 -11.50 34.78 -15.60
C LYS A 104 -10.09 34.65 -16.16
N VAL A 105 -9.82 35.31 -17.28
CA VAL A 105 -8.55 35.21 -18.02
C VAL A 105 -7.81 36.53 -18.00
N ASP A 106 -6.51 36.51 -17.72
CA ASP A 106 -5.61 37.65 -17.89
C ASP A 106 -5.18 37.71 -19.36
N LEU A 107 -5.67 38.71 -20.09
CA LEU A 107 -5.36 38.89 -21.51
C LEU A 107 -4.08 39.71 -21.74
N GLU A 108 -3.58 40.37 -20.69
CA GLU A 108 -2.43 41.30 -20.76
C GLU A 108 -1.11 40.63 -20.32
N ALA A 109 -1.15 39.32 -20.03
CA ALA A 109 -0.01 38.45 -19.75
C ALA A 109 0.94 38.37 -20.96
N SER A 110 1.91 39.29 -21.06
CA SER A 110 2.96 39.32 -22.10
C SER A 110 4.35 39.08 -21.54
#